data_AF-A0A8J6UMN6-F1
#
_entry.id   AF-A0A8J6UMN6-F1
#
_cell.length_a   1.000
_cell.length_b   1.000
_cell.length_c   1.000
_cell.angle_alpha   90.00
_cell.angle_beta   90.00
_cell.angle_gamma   90.00
#
_symmetry.space_group_name_H-M   'P 1'
#
loop_
_entity.id
_entity.type
_entity.pdbx_description
1 polymer ?
#
loop_
_entity_poly.entity_id
_entity_poly.type
_entity_poly.pdbx_seq_one_letter_code
_entity_poly.pdbx_strand_id
1 'polypeptide(L)'
;MGIYWGQWEKNLSKTQEQQKRDDTWAWIELAWQELKFPVRCRELPILPGIYFVGGVLAPEHLSLQTPAGKGEYCSIAEKLPSWVTAEQRQTPFRHALYIGSCHSLWTRWGSHPKNKELYPLMQAGVRMSFYFWCLPPPVGVREAENEKENRLAFEKRLNQRLRPLLDLTEK
;
A
#
# COMPACT_ATOMS: atom_id res chain seq x y z
N MET A 1 -2.17 22.35 1.72
CA MET A 1 -2.90 21.46 0.80
C MET A 1 -2.75 20.03 1.28
N GLY A 2 -3.68 19.56 2.11
CA GLY A 2 -3.76 18.14 2.47
C GLY A 2 -4.18 17.34 1.23
N ILE A 3 -3.57 16.18 1.01
CA ILE A 3 -3.94 15.32 -0.11
C ILE A 3 -5.33 14.78 0.20
N TYR A 4 -6.33 15.40 -0.43
CA TYR A 4 -7.71 14.94 -0.40
C TYR A 4 -7.77 13.62 -1.16
N TRP A 5 -8.05 12.53 -0.46
CA TRP A 5 -8.23 11.18 -1.01
C TRP A 5 -9.32 11.11 -2.10
N GLY A 6 -10.16 12.14 -2.26
CA GLY A 6 -11.08 12.29 -3.39
C GLY A 6 -10.41 12.39 -4.78
N GLN A 7 -9.08 12.53 -4.89
CA GLN A 7 -8.39 12.38 -6.18
C GLN A 7 -8.04 10.91 -6.53
N TRP A 8 -8.12 9.98 -5.56
CA TRP A 8 -7.92 8.54 -5.80
C TRP A 8 -9.04 7.94 -6.67
N GLU A 9 -10.29 8.22 -6.32
CA GLU A 9 -11.46 7.81 -7.11
C GLU A 9 -11.48 8.45 -8.50
N LYS A 10 -10.95 9.68 -8.62
CA LYS A 10 -10.76 10.35 -9.91
C LYS A 10 -9.70 9.69 -10.79
N ASN A 11 -8.75 8.93 -10.23
CA ASN A 11 -7.77 8.17 -11.01
C ASN A 11 -8.36 6.86 -11.57
N LEU A 12 -9.35 6.27 -10.90
CA LEU A 12 -10.06 5.07 -11.37
C LEU A 12 -10.98 5.37 -12.57
N SER A 13 -11.43 6.61 -12.69
CA SER A 13 -12.26 7.11 -13.80
C SER A 13 -11.45 7.72 -14.95
N LYS A 14 -10.11 7.63 -14.92
CA LYS A 14 -9.23 8.13 -15.99
C LYS A 14 -9.29 7.24 -17.22
N THR A 15 -9.22 7.89 -18.38
CA THR A 15 -9.04 7.22 -19.66
C THR A 15 -7.67 6.54 -19.73
N GLN A 16 -7.55 5.50 -20.56
CA GLN A 16 -6.32 4.72 -20.72
C GLN A 16 -5.10 5.58 -21.14
N GLU A 17 -5.34 6.69 -21.85
CA GLU A 17 -4.30 7.65 -22.26
C GLU A 17 -3.82 8.53 -21.11
N GLN A 18 -4.70 8.88 -20.16
CA GLN A 18 -4.33 9.63 -18.96
C GLN A 18 -3.55 8.74 -17.98
N GLN A 19 -3.93 7.47 -17.86
CA GLN A 19 -3.19 6.48 -17.06
C GLN A 19 -1.78 6.22 -17.61
N LYS A 20 -1.63 6.21 -18.96
CA LYS A 20 -0.33 6.18 -19.64
C LYS A 20 0.52 7.41 -19.38
N ARG A 21 -0.09 8.59 -19.27
CA ARG A 21 0.62 9.87 -19.08
C ARG A 21 1.08 10.10 -17.64
N ASP A 22 0.35 9.54 -16.69
CA ASP A 22 0.61 9.70 -15.25
C ASP A 22 1.43 8.55 -14.65
N ASP A 23 1.99 7.66 -15.48
CA ASP A 23 2.77 6.45 -15.09
C ASP A 23 2.10 5.60 -13.99
N THR A 24 0.78 5.67 -13.88
CA THR A 24 0.02 5.08 -12.78
C THR A 24 -1.03 4.13 -13.33
N TRP A 25 -0.60 2.91 -13.61
CA TRP A 25 -1.50 1.79 -13.90
C TRP A 25 -1.95 1.16 -12.59
N ALA A 26 -3.05 1.65 -12.00
CA ALA A 26 -3.67 0.97 -10.86
C ALA A 26 -4.30 -0.33 -11.37
N TRP A 27 -3.76 -1.48 -10.97
CA TRP A 27 -4.15 -2.75 -11.58
C TRP A 27 -5.36 -3.39 -10.91
N ILE A 28 -5.39 -3.43 -9.57
CA ILE A 28 -6.38 -4.19 -8.82
C ILE A 28 -6.61 -3.49 -7.47
N GLU A 29 -7.87 -3.26 -7.10
CA GLU A 29 -8.29 -2.97 -5.72
C GLU A 29 -9.12 -4.16 -5.24
N LEU A 30 -8.58 -4.93 -4.29
CA LEU A 30 -9.31 -6.05 -3.67
C LEU A 30 -9.27 -5.89 -2.16
N ALA A 31 -10.43 -5.95 -1.51
CA ALA A 31 -10.47 -6.01 -0.06
C ALA A 31 -9.98 -7.39 0.41
N TRP A 32 -9.24 -7.45 1.51
CA TRP A 32 -8.71 -8.72 2.05
C TRP A 32 -9.80 -9.79 2.24
N GLN A 33 -10.97 -9.37 2.70
CA GLN A 33 -12.14 -10.21 2.93
C GLN A 33 -12.87 -10.69 1.65
N GLU A 34 -12.66 -10.01 0.52
CA GLU A 34 -13.22 -10.40 -0.79
C GLU A 34 -12.35 -11.45 -1.48
N LEU A 35 -11.14 -11.67 -0.97
CA LEU A 35 -10.19 -12.64 -1.51
C LEU A 35 -10.55 -14.03 -1.02
N LYS A 36 -10.99 -14.87 -1.97
CA LYS A 36 -11.21 -16.29 -1.71
C LYS A 36 -9.85 -16.97 -1.63
N PHE A 37 -9.47 -17.43 -0.44
CA PHE A 37 -8.23 -18.17 -0.26
C PHE A 37 -8.40 -19.65 -0.67
N PRO A 38 -7.42 -20.24 -1.38
CA PRO A 38 -6.20 -19.62 -1.89
C PRO A 38 -6.50 -18.69 -3.10
N VAL A 39 -5.93 -17.48 -3.10
CA VAL A 39 -6.01 -16.57 -4.26
C VAL A 39 -5.41 -17.30 -5.46
N ARG A 40 -6.20 -17.47 -6.52
CA ARG A 40 -5.76 -18.26 -7.67
C ARG A 40 -4.63 -17.52 -8.39
N CYS A 41 -3.56 -18.22 -8.74
CA CYS A 41 -2.36 -17.67 -9.38
C CYS A 41 -2.60 -16.88 -10.67
N ARG A 42 -3.78 -17.00 -11.27
CA ARG A 42 -4.14 -16.34 -12.53
C ARG A 42 -4.67 -14.92 -12.33
N GLU A 43 -4.95 -14.50 -11.10
CA GLU A 43 -5.56 -13.20 -10.79
C GLU A 43 -4.52 -12.11 -10.48
N LEU A 44 -3.24 -12.47 -10.28
CA LEU A 44 -2.18 -11.51 -9.94
C LEU A 44 -1.06 -11.50 -11.01
N PRO A 45 -0.51 -10.32 -11.36
CA PRO A 45 0.59 -10.20 -12.31
C PRO A 45 1.86 -10.83 -11.73
N ILE A 46 2.61 -11.51 -12.60
CA ILE A 46 3.99 -11.92 -12.34
C ILE A 46 4.91 -10.85 -12.95
N LEU A 47 4.71 -9.60 -12.53
CA LEU A 47 5.46 -8.44 -13.00
C LEU A 47 6.05 -7.67 -11.81
N PRO A 48 7.20 -7.00 -12.01
CA PRO A 48 7.72 -6.07 -11.03
C PRO A 48 6.80 -4.86 -10.89
N GLY A 49 6.79 -4.28 -9.70
CA GLY A 49 6.01 -3.07 -9.45
C GLY A 49 5.97 -2.65 -8.00
N ILE A 50 5.23 -1.57 -7.76
CA ILE A 50 4.93 -1.07 -6.42
C ILE A 50 3.56 -1.57 -6.01
N TYR A 51 3.44 -2.06 -4.78
CA TYR A 51 2.15 -2.32 -4.16
C TYR A 51 1.99 -1.47 -2.90
N PHE A 52 0.74 -1.21 -2.52
CA PHE A 52 0.43 -0.74 -1.19
C PHE A 52 -0.80 -1.43 -0.60
N VAL A 53 -0.81 -1.44 0.72
CA VAL A 53 -1.91 -1.93 1.55
C VAL A 53 -2.58 -0.71 2.16
N GLY A 54 -3.80 -0.41 1.73
CA GLY A 54 -4.66 0.56 2.40
C GLY A 54 -5.46 -0.12 3.51
N GLY A 55 -5.78 0.60 4.57
CA GLY A 55 -6.59 0.13 5.68
C GLY A 55 -7.69 1.13 6.01
N VAL A 56 -8.88 0.66 6.35
CA VAL A 56 -9.94 1.48 6.95
C VAL A 56 -9.79 1.41 8.47
N LEU A 57 -9.42 2.53 9.06
CA LEU A 57 -9.24 2.71 10.50
C LEU A 57 -10.48 3.35 11.08
N ALA A 58 -11.05 2.70 12.09
CA ALA A 58 -12.13 3.23 12.90
C ALA A 58 -11.54 3.80 14.21
N PRO A 59 -12.28 4.65 14.96
CA PRO A 59 -11.78 5.24 16.21
C PRO A 59 -11.23 4.21 17.20
N GLU A 60 -11.87 3.05 17.31
CA GLU A 60 -11.44 1.93 18.16
C GLU A 60 -10.09 1.32 17.75
N HIS A 61 -9.68 1.46 16.48
CA HIS A 61 -8.39 0.96 16.00
C HIS A 61 -7.22 1.85 16.43
N LEU A 62 -7.46 3.09 16.88
CA LEU A 62 -6.41 4.06 17.16
C LEU A 62 -5.54 3.68 18.37
N SER A 63 -6.07 2.89 19.30
CA SER A 63 -5.35 2.37 20.47
C SER A 63 -4.50 1.13 20.17
N LEU A 64 -4.69 0.50 19.00
CA LEU A 64 -3.94 -0.69 18.60
C LEU A 64 -2.44 -0.38 18.55
N GLN A 65 -1.65 -1.28 19.12
CA GLN A 65 -0.20 -1.18 19.13
C GLN A 65 0.37 -1.74 17.82
N THR A 66 1.27 -0.99 17.19
CA THR A 66 1.97 -1.39 15.97
C THR A 66 3.47 -1.15 16.12
N PRO A 67 4.33 -1.94 15.44
CA PRO A 67 5.77 -1.75 15.49
C PRO A 67 6.17 -0.34 15.04
N ALA A 68 7.02 0.34 15.79
CA ALA A 68 7.51 1.70 15.51
C ALA A 68 8.91 1.73 14.88
N GLY A 69 9.49 0.56 14.60
CA GLY A 69 10.92 0.38 14.33
C GLY A 69 11.61 -0.32 15.52
N LYS A 70 12.86 -0.79 15.33
CA LYS A 70 13.76 -1.42 16.35
C LYS A 70 13.11 -2.04 17.61
N GLY A 71 12.08 -2.87 17.45
CA GLY A 71 11.44 -3.59 18.57
C GLY A 71 10.51 -2.76 19.47
N GLU A 72 10.28 -1.49 19.16
CA GLU A 72 9.36 -0.62 19.89
C GLU A 72 7.93 -0.73 19.33
N TYR A 73 6.94 -0.51 20.20
CA TYR A 73 5.53 -0.49 19.85
C TYR A 73 4.94 0.86 20.27
N CYS A 74 4.12 1.44 19.40
CA CYS A 74 3.30 2.59 19.75
C CYS A 74 1.92 2.46 19.13
N SER A 75 0.99 3.27 19.64
CA SER A 75 -0.38 3.26 19.15
C SER A 75 -0.47 3.78 17.72
N ILE A 76 -1.46 3.32 16.97
CA ILE A 76 -1.76 3.88 15.65
C ILE A 76 -1.95 5.40 15.74
N ALA A 77 -2.60 5.90 16.79
CA ALA A 77 -2.82 7.33 17.01
C ALA A 77 -1.51 8.16 17.00
N GLU A 78 -0.43 7.61 17.55
CA GLU A 78 0.89 8.24 17.63
C GLU A 78 1.64 8.17 16.30
N LYS A 79 1.45 7.10 15.51
CA LYS A 79 2.07 6.96 14.19
C LYS A 79 1.38 7.78 13.10
N LEU A 80 0.11 8.12 13.28
CA LEU A 80 -0.63 8.86 12.26
C LEU A 80 0.02 10.21 11.99
N PRO A 81 0.22 10.57 10.72
CA PRO A 81 0.87 11.82 10.37
C PRO A 81 0.00 13.01 10.81
N SER A 82 0.65 14.13 11.13
CA SER A 82 0.00 15.34 11.69
C SER A 82 -1.11 15.94 10.83
N TRP A 83 -1.16 15.61 9.53
CA TRP A 83 -2.24 16.03 8.63
C TRP A 83 -3.56 15.26 8.84
N VAL A 84 -3.53 14.12 9.55
CA VAL A 84 -4.74 13.40 9.99
C VAL A 84 -5.29 14.10 11.24
N THR A 85 -6.34 14.88 11.05
CA THR A 85 -6.90 15.74 12.10
C THR A 85 -7.63 14.95 13.18
N ALA A 86 -7.81 15.54 14.36
CA ALA A 86 -8.59 14.93 15.44
C ALA A 86 -10.06 14.64 15.04
N GLU A 87 -10.62 15.46 14.14
CA GLU A 87 -11.97 15.29 13.59
C GLU A 87 -12.05 14.09 12.65
N GLN A 88 -11.09 13.92 11.74
CA GLN A 88 -11.02 12.75 10.87
C GLN A 88 -10.94 11.45 11.66
N ARG A 89 -10.25 11.48 12.81
CA ARG A 89 -10.12 10.34 13.73
C ARG A 89 -11.42 9.93 14.43
N GLN A 90 -12.49 10.74 14.37
CA GLN A 90 -13.79 10.42 14.99
C GLN A 90 -14.69 9.54 14.12
N THR A 91 -14.33 9.32 12.85
CA THR A 91 -15.10 8.49 11.93
C THR A 91 -14.19 7.51 11.20
N PRO A 92 -14.69 6.40 10.63
CA PRO A 92 -13.87 5.51 9.84
C PRO A 92 -13.20 6.23 8.66
N PHE A 93 -11.88 6.13 8.55
CA PHE A 93 -11.10 6.76 7.49
C PHE A 93 -10.09 5.79 6.87
N ARG A 94 -9.77 5.99 5.60
CA ARG A 94 -8.77 5.17 4.89
C ARG A 94 -7.39 5.77 5.11
N HIS A 95 -6.40 4.92 5.38
CA HIS A 95 -5.00 5.31 5.48
C HIS A 95 -4.08 4.25 4.90
N ALA A 96 -2.89 4.66 4.45
CA ALA A 96 -1.88 3.73 3.98
C ALA A 96 -1.31 2.95 5.18
N LEU A 97 -1.36 1.62 5.13
CA LEU A 97 -0.76 0.76 6.15
C LEU A 97 0.67 0.42 5.78
N TYR A 98 0.93 0.09 4.53
CA TYR A 98 2.25 -0.37 4.08
C TYR A 98 2.43 -0.14 2.59
N ILE A 99 3.64 0.23 2.16
CA ILE A 99 4.02 0.39 0.75
C ILE A 99 5.32 -0.38 0.53
N GLY A 100 5.41 -1.11 -0.58
CA GLY A 100 6.62 -1.83 -0.92
C GLY A 100 6.80 -2.01 -2.42
N SER A 101 8.03 -2.26 -2.84
CA SER A 101 8.32 -2.81 -4.16
C SER A 101 8.39 -4.34 -4.15
N CYS A 102 8.14 -4.95 -5.31
CA CYS A 102 8.31 -6.39 -5.53
C CYS A 102 8.74 -6.67 -6.96
N HIS A 103 9.36 -7.84 -7.16
CA HIS A 103 9.65 -8.39 -8.49
C HIS A 103 8.49 -9.22 -9.06
N SER A 104 7.55 -9.61 -8.20
CA SER A 104 6.38 -10.41 -8.55
C SER A 104 5.31 -10.17 -7.48
N LEU A 105 4.15 -9.67 -7.90
CA LEU A 105 3.02 -9.47 -7.00
C LEU A 105 2.54 -10.80 -6.44
N TRP A 106 2.57 -11.86 -7.25
CA TRP A 106 2.26 -13.22 -6.80
C TRP A 106 3.10 -13.64 -5.58
N THR A 107 4.42 -13.51 -5.70
CA THR A 107 5.34 -13.94 -4.64
C THR A 107 5.19 -13.08 -3.39
N ARG A 108 5.00 -11.77 -3.58
CA ARG A 108 4.84 -10.84 -2.46
C ARG A 108 3.51 -11.02 -1.74
N TRP A 109 2.44 -11.22 -2.49
CA TRP A 109 1.12 -11.53 -1.97
C TRP A 109 1.13 -12.76 -1.07
N GLY A 110 1.72 -13.87 -1.54
CA GLY A 110 1.84 -15.12 -0.78
C GLY A 110 2.61 -14.98 0.54
N SER A 111 3.38 -13.89 0.71
CA SER A 111 4.13 -13.58 1.94
C SER A 111 3.31 -12.81 2.98
N HIS A 112 2.25 -12.09 2.59
CA HIS A 112 1.51 -11.18 3.47
C HIS A 112 0.68 -11.86 4.57
N PRO A 113 0.03 -13.02 4.36
CA PRO A 113 -0.58 -13.78 5.46
C PRO A 113 0.43 -14.18 6.56
N LYS A 114 1.73 -14.23 6.23
CA LYS A 114 2.82 -14.53 7.17
C LYS A 114 3.46 -13.25 7.75
N ASN A 115 2.98 -12.08 7.37
CA ASN A 115 3.50 -10.81 7.86
C ASN A 115 2.97 -10.55 9.27
N LYS A 116 3.84 -10.74 10.26
CA LYS A 116 3.55 -10.56 11.69
C LYS A 116 3.05 -9.15 12.05
N GLU A 117 3.26 -8.17 11.19
CA GLU A 117 2.91 -6.77 11.46
C GLU A 117 1.52 -6.40 10.92
N LEU A 118 1.10 -7.01 9.81
CA LEU A 118 -0.25 -6.85 9.26
C LEU A 118 -1.27 -7.77 9.95
N TYR A 119 -0.84 -8.95 10.40
CA TYR A 119 -1.73 -9.96 10.99
C TYR A 119 -2.53 -9.44 12.21
N PRO A 120 -1.94 -8.73 13.18
CA PRO A 120 -2.70 -8.20 14.32
C PRO A 120 -3.78 -7.19 13.91
N LEU A 121 -3.51 -6.35 12.91
CA LEU A 121 -4.48 -5.38 12.40
C LEU A 121 -5.67 -6.09 11.73
N MET A 122 -5.41 -7.16 10.99
CA MET A 122 -6.47 -7.98 10.40
C MET A 122 -7.32 -8.65 11.48
N GLN A 123 -6.70 -9.19 12.54
CA GLN A 123 -7.40 -9.78 13.68
C GLN A 123 -8.25 -8.75 14.45
N ALA A 124 -7.79 -7.50 14.52
CA ALA A 124 -8.53 -6.39 15.11
C ALA A 124 -9.67 -5.85 14.21
N GLY A 125 -9.90 -6.43 13.02
CA GLY A 125 -10.99 -6.03 12.14
C GLY A 125 -10.69 -4.85 11.20
N VAL A 126 -9.42 -4.43 11.09
CA VAL A 126 -9.03 -3.41 10.10
C VAL A 126 -9.26 -3.95 8.70
N ARG A 127 -10.19 -3.34 7.96
CA ARG A 127 -10.45 -3.71 6.56
C ARG A 127 -9.27 -3.26 5.70
N MET A 128 -8.62 -4.19 5.01
CA MET A 128 -7.47 -3.88 4.15
C MET A 128 -7.84 -3.98 2.68
N SER A 129 -7.25 -3.12 1.84
CA SER A 129 -7.31 -3.17 0.38
C SER A 129 -5.90 -3.20 -0.18
N PHE A 130 -5.68 -4.02 -1.19
CA PHE A 130 -4.39 -4.10 -1.87
C PHE A 130 -4.46 -3.41 -3.21
N TYR A 131 -3.37 -2.74 -3.54
CA TYR A 131 -3.25 -1.95 -4.74
C TYR A 131 -1.89 -2.16 -5.36
N PHE A 132 -1.82 -2.07 -6.69
CA PHE A 132 -0.61 -2.35 -7.44
C PHE A 132 -0.42 -1.41 -8.62
N TRP A 133 0.84 -1.01 -8.84
CA TRP A 133 1.33 -0.26 -9.97
C TRP A 133 2.44 -1.06 -10.67
N CYS A 134 2.15 -1.52 -11.88
CA CYS A 134 3.18 -2.00 -12.80
C CYS A 134 3.93 -0.79 -13.37
N LEU A 135 5.27 -0.84 -13.34
CA LEU A 135 6.06 -0.06 -14.29
C LEU A 135 6.13 -0.85 -15.61
N PRO A 136 6.18 -0.19 -16.78
CA PRO A 136 6.34 -0.89 -18.05
C PRO A 136 7.57 -1.81 -18.01
N PRO A 137 7.48 -3.04 -18.55
CA PRO A 137 8.59 -3.97 -18.54
C PRO A 137 9.77 -3.40 -19.35
N PRO A 138 11.01 -3.53 -18.86
CA PRO A 138 12.19 -3.03 -19.56
C PRO A 138 12.45 -3.83 -20.84
N VAL A 139 12.91 -3.16 -21.90
CA VAL A 139 13.31 -3.77 -23.17
C VAL A 139 14.85 -3.77 -23.26
N GLY A 140 15.50 -4.49 -22.34
CA GLY A 140 16.96 -4.65 -22.32
C GLY A 140 17.57 -4.56 -20.92
N VAL A 141 18.85 -4.94 -20.80
CA VAL A 141 19.54 -5.05 -19.50
C VAL A 141 19.69 -3.69 -18.81
N ARG A 142 20.11 -2.66 -19.56
CA ARG A 142 20.27 -1.29 -19.03
C ARG A 142 18.94 -0.65 -18.64
N GLU A 143 17.87 -1.00 -19.32
CA GLU A 143 16.52 -0.56 -18.99
C GLU A 143 15.98 -1.27 -17.74
N ALA A 144 16.42 -2.51 -17.46
CA ALA A 144 16.03 -3.25 -16.27
C ALA A 144 16.69 -2.72 -14.98
N GLU A 145 17.95 -2.29 -15.05
CA GLU A 145 18.60 -1.60 -13.92
C GLU A 145 17.93 -0.26 -13.63
N ASN A 146 17.65 0.52 -14.68
CA ASN A 146 16.87 1.75 -14.56
C ASN A 146 15.46 1.50 -14.00
N GLU A 147 14.79 0.41 -14.40
CA GLU A 147 13.47 0.05 -13.87
C GLU A 147 13.52 -0.24 -12.36
N LYS A 148 14.53 -0.97 -11.90
CA LYS A 148 14.73 -1.22 -10.46
C LYS A 148 14.98 0.06 -9.68
N GLU A 149 15.87 0.93 -10.17
CA GLU A 149 16.16 2.22 -9.53
C GLU A 149 14.93 3.14 -9.51
N ASN A 150 14.22 3.23 -10.63
CA ASN A 150 12.99 4.02 -10.76
C ASN A 150 11.90 3.51 -9.81
N ARG A 151 11.76 2.18 -9.68
CA ARG A 151 10.83 1.56 -8.75
C ARG A 151 11.16 1.94 -7.30
N LEU A 152 12.42 1.79 -6.88
CA LEU A 152 12.84 2.15 -5.53
C LEU A 152 12.70 3.66 -5.25
N ALA A 153 13.02 4.51 -6.22
CA ALA A 153 12.82 5.96 -6.11
C ALA A 153 11.32 6.30 -5.98
N PHE A 154 10.45 5.62 -6.73
CA PHE A 154 9.01 5.81 -6.65
C PHE A 154 8.42 5.32 -5.32
N GLU A 155 8.84 4.14 -4.85
CA GLU A 155 8.53 3.64 -3.50
C GLU A 155 8.89 4.65 -2.42
N LYS A 156 10.11 5.20 -2.46
CA LYS A 156 10.57 6.21 -1.50
C LYS A 156 9.71 7.48 -1.53
N ARG A 157 9.37 7.98 -2.72
CA ARG A 157 8.47 9.15 -2.86
C ARG A 157 7.08 8.87 -2.30
N LEU A 158 6.53 7.69 -2.55
CA LEU A 158 5.22 7.30 -2.03
C LEU A 158 5.25 7.14 -0.50
N ASN A 159 6.29 6.53 0.06
CA ASN A 159 6.49 6.45 1.51
C ASN A 159 6.57 7.84 2.17
N GLN A 160 7.33 8.76 1.58
CA GLN A 160 7.44 10.15 2.08
C GLN A 160 6.09 10.90 2.03
N ARG A 161 5.32 10.68 0.96
CA ARG A 161 4.06 11.39 0.72
C ARG A 161 2.90 10.84 1.55
N LEU A 162 2.75 9.52 1.56
CA LEU A 162 1.61 8.83 2.16
C LEU A 162 1.84 8.49 3.64
N ARG A 163 3.12 8.40 4.07
CA ARG A 163 3.52 8.08 5.45
C ARG A 163 2.73 6.88 6.00
N PRO A 164 2.93 5.68 5.40
CA PRO A 164 2.20 4.50 5.82
C PRO A 164 2.47 4.18 7.29
N LEU A 165 1.51 3.53 7.96
CA LEU A 165 1.65 3.16 9.36
C LEU A 165 2.83 2.24 9.61
N LEU A 166 3.13 1.32 8.69
CA LEU A 166 4.19 0.33 8.81
C LEU A 166 5.28 0.69 7.81
N ASP A 167 6.49 0.89 8.34
CA ASP A 167 7.70 1.02 7.55
C ASP A 167 8.46 -0.32 7.65
N LEU A 168 8.34 -1.15 6.61
CA LEU A 168 9.04 -2.45 6.54
C LEU A 168 10.33 -2.37 5.74
N THR A 169 10.78 -1.15 5.40
CA THR A 169 11.95 -0.92 4.53
C THR A 169 13.28 -1.04 5.29
N GLU A 170 13.26 -1.10 6.63
CA GLU A 170 14.45 -1.20 7.50
C GLU A 170 14.74 -2.63 8.02
N LYS A 171 14.48 -3.68 7.23
CA LYS A 171 14.93 -5.06 7.55
C LYS A 171 16.12 -5.50 6.72
#